data_AF-A0A1M6V7J8-F1
#
_entry.id   AF-A0A1M6V7J8-F1
#
_cell.length_a   1.000
_cell.length_b   1.000
_cell.length_c   1.000
_cell.angle_alpha   90.00
_cell.angle_beta   90.00
_cell.angle_gamma   90.00
#
_symmetry.space_group_name_H-M   'P 1'
#
loop_
_entity.id
_entity.type
_entity.pdbx_description
1 polymer ?
#
loop_
_entity_poly.entity_id
_entity_poly.type
_entity_poly.pdbx_seq_one_letter_code
_entity_poly.pdbx_strand_id
1 'polypeptide(L)'
;MKKFFVAGLISAFLAQGAFAQEALRNAVDSNNWKKVRKIVDSGEMEEVYCGKMSAKNASNIYAKVFKQMPDEAFAACPSQFSYGFGTKVCGMANAANACTSVINYLFADGVKGSGKALKTLDEVAKVATKTKAFGKQSLVSVDTTVWKPCPKKGAARTKCLAQCKVDANSLMAINHDVDCKKNPEQMVDKTIKVYKPSPVFAALRTGLTEGFWKAPMSVAGTYAAYTSKYAKVLSIPDTAVTGVNYVKTWAAKHKAAKSSLPGGQLFRFCTAWKGKVDPILSAEGFSTRCPVFKNFVDKRDKQVYKVKEIGGVNWFVENLNYDAKDGSMCYDRDDGNCKTFGRLYTQEAAKTACPDGYHLATDADWKKLEDYAGGSREAALKLKSNGSDDYAFTAMFGGYANKSGVCTTMGDGAYFWTADVDTDSRGKARTMFASDKDVGSITVDPSFYLAVRCVAGAE
;
A
#
# COMPACT_ATOMS: atom_id res chain seq x y z
N MET A 1 -12.77 -9.94 28.45
CA MET A 1 -12.84 -10.19 29.90
C MET A 1 -13.24 -11.64 30.18
N LYS A 2 -12.26 -12.50 30.51
CA LYS A 2 -12.50 -13.72 31.29
C LYS A 2 -11.70 -13.58 32.57
N LYS A 3 -12.42 -13.76 33.67
CA LYS A 3 -12.04 -13.51 35.06
C LYS A 3 -11.02 -14.55 35.52
N PHE A 4 -9.86 -14.09 35.96
CA PHE A 4 -9.11 -14.77 37.02
C PHE A 4 -9.63 -14.20 38.35
N PHE A 5 -10.41 -14.99 39.09
CA PHE A 5 -10.65 -14.76 40.50
C PHE A 5 -10.31 -16.05 41.22
N VAL A 6 -9.14 -16.08 41.86
CA VAL A 6 -8.93 -16.84 43.08
C VAL A 6 -8.79 -15.78 44.16
N ALA A 7 -9.77 -15.72 45.05
CA ALA A 7 -9.80 -14.78 46.17
C ALA A 7 -8.84 -15.26 47.27
N GLY A 8 -7.91 -14.40 47.66
CA GLY A 8 -7.00 -14.56 48.80
C GLY A 8 -5.64 -13.90 48.52
N LEU A 9 -5.30 -12.84 49.27
CA LEU A 9 -4.05 -12.04 49.23
C LEU A 9 -3.93 -10.98 48.12
N ILE A 10 -4.77 -9.96 48.19
CA ILE A 10 -4.71 -8.74 47.36
C ILE A 10 -3.92 -7.67 48.13
N SER A 11 -2.61 -7.58 47.90
CA SER A 11 -1.78 -6.37 48.12
C SER A 11 -0.30 -6.58 47.72
N ALA A 12 0.21 -7.82 47.69
CA ALA A 12 1.61 -8.11 47.36
C ALA A 12 1.88 -8.47 45.89
N PHE A 13 0.87 -8.94 45.14
CA PHE A 13 1.04 -9.40 43.75
C PHE A 13 1.06 -8.29 42.70
N LEU A 14 0.41 -7.14 42.96
CA LEU A 14 0.40 -6.02 42.01
C LEU A 14 1.75 -5.30 41.93
N ALA A 15 2.54 -5.30 43.02
CA ALA A 15 3.85 -4.66 43.03
C ALA A 15 4.88 -5.47 42.23
N GLN A 16 4.87 -6.81 42.32
CA GLN A 16 5.85 -7.67 41.65
C GLN A 16 5.71 -7.66 40.12
N GLY A 17 4.49 -7.59 39.59
CA GLY A 17 4.23 -7.49 38.15
C GLY A 17 4.77 -6.20 37.53
N ALA A 18 4.55 -5.06 38.20
CA ALA A 18 5.04 -3.76 37.74
C ALA A 18 6.58 -3.70 37.65
N PHE A 19 7.30 -4.24 38.65
CA PHE A 19 8.76 -4.30 38.63
C PHE A 19 9.31 -5.23 37.52
N ALA A 20 8.64 -6.36 37.26
CA ALA A 20 9.02 -7.27 36.18
C ALA A 20 8.81 -6.63 34.80
N GLN A 21 7.73 -5.86 34.62
CA GLN A 21 7.43 -5.17 33.37
C GLN A 21 8.43 -4.05 33.07
N GLU A 22 8.83 -3.26 34.08
CA GLU A 22 9.86 -2.24 33.92
C GLU A 22 11.24 -2.87 33.63
N ALA A 23 11.58 -3.97 34.32
CA ALA A 23 12.80 -4.72 34.07
C ALA A 23 12.83 -5.31 32.64
N LEU A 24 11.69 -5.72 32.10
CA LEU A 24 11.55 -6.18 30.72
C LEU A 24 11.82 -5.06 29.73
N ARG A 25 11.17 -3.90 29.90
CA ARG A 25 11.35 -2.72 29.03
C ARG A 25 12.81 -2.28 28.99
N ASN A 26 13.43 -2.13 30.16
CA ASN A 26 14.85 -1.78 30.28
C ASN A 26 15.77 -2.80 29.63
N ALA A 27 15.48 -4.10 29.76
CA ALA A 27 16.26 -5.16 29.12
C ALA A 27 16.12 -5.16 27.59
N VAL A 28 14.92 -4.85 27.07
CA VAL A 28 14.67 -4.73 25.63
C VAL A 28 15.40 -3.52 25.06
N ASP A 29 15.29 -2.36 25.70
CA ASP A 29 15.88 -1.11 25.21
C ASP A 29 17.42 -1.11 25.31
N SER A 30 17.98 -1.89 26.25
CA SER A 30 19.43 -2.14 26.36
C SER A 30 19.94 -3.31 25.52
N ASN A 31 19.10 -3.92 24.68
CA ASN A 31 19.43 -5.10 23.86
C ASN A 31 19.92 -6.33 24.65
N ASN A 32 19.53 -6.48 25.92
CA ASN A 32 19.91 -7.60 26.77
C ASN A 32 18.96 -8.80 26.60
N TRP A 33 19.06 -9.48 25.46
CA TRP A 33 18.15 -10.57 25.07
C TRP A 33 18.15 -11.77 26.01
N LYS A 34 19.25 -12.03 26.73
CA LYS A 34 19.32 -13.09 27.75
C LYS A 34 18.41 -12.75 28.94
N LYS A 35 18.45 -11.51 29.42
CA LYS A 35 17.59 -11.04 30.50
C LYS A 35 16.13 -11.00 30.07
N VAL A 36 15.84 -10.52 28.86
CA VAL A 36 14.48 -10.56 28.28
C VAL A 36 13.95 -11.99 28.28
N ARG A 37 14.72 -12.96 27.75
CA ARG A 37 14.31 -14.37 27.74
C ARG A 37 14.02 -14.90 29.14
N LYS A 38 14.86 -14.60 30.13
CA LYS A 38 14.64 -15.04 31.51
C LYS A 38 13.31 -14.54 32.09
N ILE A 39 12.96 -13.28 31.84
CA ILE A 39 11.69 -12.67 32.31
C ILE A 39 10.49 -13.27 31.56
N VAL A 40 10.64 -13.52 30.27
CA VAL A 40 9.57 -14.16 29.47
C VAL A 40 9.34 -15.61 29.91
N ASP A 41 10.41 -16.35 30.21
CA ASP A 41 10.35 -17.75 30.65
C ASP A 41 9.83 -17.88 32.10
N SER A 42 10.03 -16.88 32.96
CA SER A 42 9.45 -16.86 34.31
C SER A 42 7.93 -16.66 34.32
N GLY A 43 7.36 -16.12 33.23
CA GLY A 43 5.93 -15.82 33.14
C GLY A 43 5.48 -14.61 33.95
N GLU A 44 6.43 -13.80 34.44
CA GLU A 44 6.19 -12.62 35.28
C GLU A 44 5.86 -11.36 34.46
N MET A 45 5.85 -11.44 33.13
CA MET A 45 5.53 -10.32 32.26
C MET A 45 4.03 -10.05 32.16
N GLU A 46 3.63 -8.78 32.22
CA GLU A 46 2.22 -8.36 32.11
C GLU A 46 1.81 -8.19 30.64
N GLU A 47 2.69 -7.62 29.81
CA GLU A 47 2.44 -7.35 28.40
C GLU A 47 3.71 -7.57 27.58
N VAL A 48 3.53 -7.91 26.30
CA VAL A 48 4.65 -8.00 25.35
C VAL A 48 5.18 -6.59 25.06
N TYR A 49 6.50 -6.41 25.10
CA TYR A 49 7.15 -5.18 24.70
C TYR A 49 8.32 -5.47 23.76
N CYS A 50 8.29 -4.93 22.54
CA CYS A 50 9.34 -5.22 21.55
C CYS A 50 10.34 -4.10 21.34
N GLY A 51 10.06 -2.84 21.70
CA GLY A 51 10.97 -1.72 21.47
C GLY A 51 11.57 -1.73 20.05
N LYS A 52 12.91 -1.69 19.95
CA LYS A 52 13.67 -1.80 18.68
C LYS A 52 14.12 -3.24 18.34
N MET A 53 13.56 -4.25 19.01
CA MET A 53 13.91 -5.65 18.79
C MET A 53 13.63 -6.07 17.35
N SER A 54 14.54 -6.86 16.77
CA SER A 54 14.34 -7.43 15.44
C SER A 54 13.21 -8.48 15.45
N ALA A 55 12.52 -8.63 14.32
CA ALA A 55 11.47 -9.65 14.16
C ALA A 55 11.98 -11.08 14.44
N LYS A 56 13.25 -11.37 14.11
CA LYS A 56 13.91 -12.65 14.41
C LYS A 56 14.07 -12.86 15.92
N ASN A 57 14.51 -11.84 16.65
CA ASN A 57 14.67 -11.96 18.10
C ASN A 57 13.31 -12.09 18.79
N ALA A 58 12.33 -11.27 18.38
CA ALA A 58 10.99 -11.32 18.94
C ALA A 58 10.31 -12.68 18.73
N SER A 59 10.37 -13.23 17.51
CA SER A 59 9.80 -14.55 17.22
C SER A 59 10.51 -15.69 17.95
N ASN A 60 11.79 -15.55 18.30
CA ASN A 60 12.53 -16.54 19.09
C ASN A 60 12.24 -16.45 20.59
N ILE A 61 12.12 -15.23 21.13
CA ILE A 61 11.93 -14.99 22.57
C ILE A 61 10.47 -15.17 22.94
N TYR A 62 9.56 -14.50 22.22
CA TYR A 62 8.13 -14.48 22.52
C TYR A 62 7.36 -15.62 21.85
N ALA A 63 8.03 -16.62 21.25
CA ALA A 63 7.39 -17.70 20.48
C ALA A 63 6.21 -18.37 21.20
N LYS A 64 6.38 -18.63 22.51
CA LYS A 64 5.36 -19.25 23.36
C LYS A 64 4.18 -18.31 23.59
N VAL A 65 4.47 -17.06 23.92
CA VAL A 65 3.48 -16.00 24.15
C VAL A 65 2.68 -15.73 22.87
N PHE A 66 3.35 -15.59 21.73
CA PHE A 66 2.75 -15.39 20.42
C PHE A 66 1.81 -16.52 20.01
N LYS A 67 2.11 -17.76 20.42
CA LYS A 67 1.24 -18.92 20.18
C LYS A 67 0.03 -18.93 21.12
N GLN A 68 0.18 -18.48 22.36
CA GLN A 68 -0.87 -18.51 23.38
C GLN A 68 -1.89 -17.38 23.21
N MET A 69 -1.42 -16.18 22.86
CA MET A 69 -2.22 -14.94 22.81
C MET A 69 -1.91 -14.19 21.50
N PRO A 70 -2.25 -14.75 20.32
CA PRO A 70 -1.77 -14.22 19.06
C PRO A 70 -2.34 -12.83 18.72
N ASP A 71 -3.57 -12.54 19.14
CA ASP A 71 -4.22 -11.25 18.88
C ASP A 71 -3.58 -10.14 19.74
N GLU A 72 -3.38 -10.39 21.03
CA GLU A 72 -2.72 -9.48 21.97
C GLU A 72 -1.24 -9.27 21.61
N ALA A 73 -0.56 -10.34 21.20
CA ALA A 73 0.83 -10.27 20.76
C ALA A 73 1.01 -9.42 19.49
N PHE A 74 0.09 -9.53 18.53
CA PHE A 74 0.08 -8.64 17.36
C PHE A 74 -0.16 -7.19 17.76
N ALA A 75 -1.12 -6.93 18.65
CA ALA A 75 -1.42 -5.57 19.11
C ALA A 75 -0.21 -4.90 19.79
N ALA A 76 0.54 -5.66 20.58
CA ALA A 76 1.73 -5.18 21.25
C ALA A 76 2.94 -4.96 20.32
N CYS A 77 3.13 -5.82 19.33
CA CYS A 77 4.31 -5.80 18.45
C CYS A 77 3.97 -6.09 16.98
N PRO A 78 3.19 -5.24 16.30
CA PRO A 78 2.62 -5.57 14.99
C PRO A 78 3.69 -5.86 13.93
N SER A 79 4.79 -5.08 13.92
CA SER A 79 5.89 -5.28 12.97
C SER A 79 6.63 -6.60 13.23
N GLN A 80 7.16 -6.77 14.45
CA GLN A 80 7.95 -7.95 14.81
C GLN A 80 7.14 -9.24 14.70
N PHE A 81 5.85 -9.19 15.08
CA PHE A 81 4.93 -10.30 14.97
C PHE A 81 4.66 -10.65 13.51
N SER A 82 4.35 -9.66 12.66
CA SER A 82 4.05 -9.90 11.23
C SER A 82 5.26 -10.46 10.48
N TYR A 83 6.43 -9.85 10.63
CA TYR A 83 7.64 -10.26 9.92
C TYR A 83 8.32 -11.51 10.52
N GLY A 84 8.15 -11.77 11.81
CA GLY A 84 8.84 -12.86 12.51
C GLY A 84 7.98 -14.11 12.74
N PHE A 85 6.67 -13.94 12.90
CA PHE A 85 5.74 -15.01 13.31
C PHE A 85 4.51 -15.13 12.39
N GLY A 86 4.34 -14.23 11.42
CA GLY A 86 3.19 -14.17 10.52
C GLY A 86 2.89 -15.49 9.80
N THR A 87 3.91 -16.16 9.27
CA THR A 87 3.74 -17.45 8.59
C THR A 87 3.23 -18.54 9.52
N LYS A 88 3.69 -18.54 10.78
CA LYS A 88 3.32 -19.53 11.79
C LYS A 88 1.90 -19.31 12.30
N VAL A 89 1.52 -18.07 12.62
CA VAL A 89 0.16 -17.75 13.07
C VAL A 89 -0.87 -18.03 11.98
N CYS A 90 -0.55 -17.79 10.71
CA CYS A 90 -1.42 -18.10 9.59
C CYS A 90 -1.51 -19.60 9.26
N GLY A 91 -0.72 -20.45 9.93
CA GLY A 91 -0.88 -21.90 9.93
C GLY A 91 -1.79 -22.43 11.04
N MET A 92 -2.17 -21.58 12.01
CA MET A 92 -2.96 -21.97 13.17
C MET A 92 -4.45 -21.86 12.89
N ALA A 93 -5.16 -23.00 12.96
CA ALA A 93 -6.58 -23.08 12.61
C ALA A 93 -7.50 -22.13 13.40
N ASN A 94 -7.11 -21.76 14.63
CA ASN A 94 -7.86 -20.91 15.55
C ASN A 94 -7.38 -19.44 15.57
N ALA A 95 -6.45 -19.04 14.69
CA ALA A 95 -5.84 -17.71 14.71
C ALA A 95 -6.24 -16.84 13.49
N ALA A 96 -7.49 -16.96 13.04
CA ALA A 96 -7.98 -16.24 11.86
C ALA A 96 -7.89 -14.71 12.03
N ASN A 97 -8.15 -14.18 13.22
CA ASN A 97 -8.09 -12.75 13.52
C ASN A 97 -6.64 -12.24 13.43
N ALA A 98 -5.73 -12.79 14.23
CA ALA A 98 -4.32 -12.46 14.17
C ALA A 98 -3.70 -12.63 12.77
N CYS A 99 -4.06 -13.69 12.04
CA CYS A 99 -3.62 -13.87 10.65
C CYS A 99 -4.14 -12.75 9.74
N THR A 100 -5.40 -12.35 9.88
CA THR A 100 -6.00 -11.23 9.15
C THR A 100 -5.26 -9.91 9.47
N SER A 101 -4.94 -9.67 10.74
CA SER A 101 -4.18 -8.49 11.16
C SER A 101 -2.77 -8.45 10.56
N VAL A 102 -2.06 -9.59 10.53
CA VAL A 102 -0.76 -9.72 9.85
C VAL A 102 -0.88 -9.41 8.37
N ILE A 103 -1.87 -9.97 7.68
CA ILE A 103 -2.10 -9.74 6.26
C ILE A 103 -2.35 -8.25 5.98
N ASN A 104 -3.22 -7.61 6.75
CA ASN A 104 -3.50 -6.18 6.62
C ASN A 104 -2.27 -5.31 6.88
N TYR A 105 -1.48 -5.65 7.89
CA TYR A 105 -0.22 -4.96 8.20
C TYR A 105 0.77 -5.05 7.03
N LEU A 106 0.98 -6.25 6.49
CA LEU A 106 1.88 -6.46 5.35
C LEU A 106 1.37 -5.78 4.07
N PHE A 107 0.05 -5.73 3.86
CA PHE A 107 -0.51 -4.94 2.77
C PHE A 107 -0.29 -3.44 2.96
N ALA A 108 -0.45 -2.92 4.18
CA ALA A 108 -0.22 -1.51 4.49
C ALA A 108 1.24 -1.10 4.20
N ASP A 109 2.21 -1.95 4.54
CA ASP A 109 3.62 -1.72 4.17
C ASP A 109 3.87 -1.94 2.67
N GLY A 110 3.21 -2.93 2.06
CA GLY A 110 3.33 -3.26 0.65
C GLY A 110 2.85 -2.15 -0.27
N VAL A 111 1.73 -1.49 0.06
CA VAL A 111 1.21 -0.33 -0.70
C VAL A 111 2.07 0.90 -0.53
N LYS A 112 2.96 0.94 0.46
CA LYS A 112 4.01 1.97 0.57
C LYS A 112 5.24 1.66 -0.28
N GLY A 113 5.30 0.48 -0.92
CA GLY A 113 6.43 0.06 -1.77
C GLY A 113 7.34 -0.98 -1.12
N SER A 114 7.07 -1.47 0.09
CA SER A 114 7.96 -2.41 0.77
C SER A 114 8.03 -3.77 0.07
N GLY A 115 9.11 -4.00 -0.67
CA GLY A 115 9.39 -5.30 -1.30
C GLY A 115 9.58 -6.43 -0.27
N LYS A 116 10.05 -6.10 0.93
CA LYS A 116 10.15 -7.03 2.06
C LYS A 116 8.77 -7.48 2.53
N ALA A 117 7.83 -6.53 2.70
CA ALA A 117 6.45 -6.84 3.08
C ALA A 117 5.78 -7.76 2.06
N LEU A 118 5.97 -7.52 0.75
CA LEU A 118 5.40 -8.36 -0.30
C LEU A 118 6.00 -9.76 -0.37
N LYS A 119 7.29 -9.92 -0.05
CA LYS A 119 7.90 -11.25 0.08
C LYS A 119 7.30 -12.02 1.24
N THR A 120 7.22 -11.40 2.42
CA THR A 120 6.60 -12.01 3.61
C THR A 120 5.11 -12.29 3.39
N LEU A 121 4.40 -11.40 2.68
CA LEU A 121 3.00 -11.60 2.33
C LEU A 121 2.79 -12.84 1.47
N ASP A 122 3.67 -13.13 0.50
CA ASP A 122 3.56 -14.35 -0.31
C ASP A 122 3.72 -15.61 0.53
N GLU A 123 4.68 -15.61 1.46
CA GLU A 123 4.88 -16.73 2.40
C GLU A 123 3.66 -16.92 3.29
N VAL A 124 3.11 -15.83 3.84
CA VAL A 124 1.89 -15.83 4.65
C VAL A 124 0.69 -16.32 3.86
N ALA A 125 0.46 -15.79 2.65
CA ALA A 125 -0.66 -16.18 1.78
C ALA A 125 -0.59 -17.66 1.40
N LYS A 126 0.61 -18.18 1.11
CA LYS A 126 0.84 -19.59 0.80
C LYS A 126 0.47 -20.52 1.96
N VAL A 127 0.72 -20.12 3.20
CA VAL A 127 0.31 -20.89 4.38
C VAL A 127 -1.19 -20.73 4.63
N ALA A 128 -1.68 -19.49 4.67
CA ALA A 128 -3.08 -19.15 4.95
C ALA A 128 -4.06 -19.85 4.01
N THR A 129 -3.76 -19.89 2.71
CA THR A 129 -4.60 -20.55 1.70
C THR A 129 -4.63 -22.08 1.81
N LYS A 130 -3.65 -22.69 2.49
CA LYS A 130 -3.61 -24.12 2.79
C LYS A 130 -4.25 -24.49 4.12
N THR A 131 -4.43 -23.52 5.01
CA THR A 131 -5.09 -23.72 6.32
C THR A 131 -6.59 -23.92 6.12
N LYS A 132 -7.06 -25.18 6.13
CA LYS A 132 -8.46 -25.55 5.86
C LYS A 132 -9.48 -24.76 6.68
N ALA A 133 -9.17 -24.41 7.93
CA ALA A 133 -10.05 -23.61 8.78
C ALA A 133 -10.34 -22.22 8.19
N PHE A 134 -9.39 -21.63 7.47
CA PHE A 134 -9.54 -20.32 6.84
C PHE A 134 -10.27 -20.37 5.50
N GLY A 135 -10.50 -21.56 4.92
CA GLY A 135 -11.34 -21.71 3.74
C GLY A 135 -12.84 -21.84 4.06
N LYS A 136 -13.20 -22.05 5.33
CA LYS A 136 -14.59 -22.24 5.75
C LYS A 136 -15.34 -20.91 5.70
N GLN A 137 -16.44 -20.88 4.95
CA GLN A 137 -17.38 -19.75 4.95
C GLN A 137 -18.27 -19.83 6.20
N SER A 138 -18.65 -18.66 6.72
CA SER A 138 -19.63 -18.56 7.81
C SER A 138 -20.99 -18.11 7.28
N LEU A 139 -22.07 -18.74 7.74
CA LEU A 139 -23.43 -18.28 7.45
C LEU A 139 -23.75 -17.10 8.38
N VAL A 140 -24.10 -15.97 7.79
CA VAL A 140 -24.50 -14.76 8.53
C VAL A 140 -25.91 -14.38 8.08
N SER A 141 -26.75 -14.02 9.05
CA SER A 141 -28.06 -13.43 8.79
C SER A 141 -27.88 -11.96 8.43
N VAL A 142 -28.38 -11.56 7.25
CA VAL A 142 -28.39 -10.18 6.81
C VAL A 142 -29.82 -9.77 6.50
N ASP A 143 -30.19 -8.60 6.97
CA ASP A 143 -31.44 -7.96 6.57
C ASP A 143 -31.25 -7.38 5.17
N THR A 144 -32.16 -7.73 4.27
CA THR A 144 -32.14 -7.28 2.90
C THR A 144 -33.57 -7.09 2.41
N THR A 145 -33.72 -6.40 1.29
CA THR A 145 -35.01 -6.17 0.66
C THR A 145 -35.07 -7.03 -0.61
N VAL A 146 -36.09 -7.86 -0.73
CA VAL A 146 -36.29 -8.74 -1.89
C VAL A 146 -37.59 -8.41 -2.60
N TRP A 147 -37.58 -8.59 -3.92
CA TRP A 147 -38.79 -8.55 -4.71
C TRP A 147 -39.65 -9.79 -4.44
N LYS A 148 -40.90 -9.57 -4.07
CA LYS A 148 -41.88 -10.62 -3.82
C LYS A 148 -43.08 -10.44 -4.75
N PRO A 149 -43.42 -11.46 -5.56
CA PRO A 149 -44.62 -11.44 -6.38
C PRO A 149 -45.88 -11.16 -5.56
N CYS A 150 -46.74 -10.30 -6.09
CA CYS A 150 -48.01 -9.99 -5.47
C CYS A 150 -48.95 -11.21 -5.51
N PRO A 151 -49.76 -11.42 -4.44
CA PRO A 151 -50.76 -12.48 -4.42
C PRO A 151 -51.71 -12.41 -5.63
N LYS A 152 -52.23 -13.56 -6.06
CA LYS A 152 -53.11 -13.65 -7.24
C LYS A 152 -54.48 -12.96 -7.05
N LYS A 153 -54.99 -12.87 -5.81
CA LYS A 153 -56.30 -12.25 -5.49
C LYS A 153 -56.38 -11.80 -4.02
N GLY A 154 -57.40 -11.00 -3.69
CA GLY A 154 -57.74 -10.58 -2.32
C GLY A 154 -57.11 -9.27 -1.86
N ALA A 155 -57.44 -8.84 -0.63
CA ALA A 155 -57.01 -7.55 -0.07
C ALA A 155 -55.47 -7.38 -0.01
N ALA A 156 -54.74 -8.47 0.17
CA ALA A 156 -53.28 -8.48 0.13
C ALA A 156 -52.72 -8.14 -1.26
N ARG A 157 -53.43 -8.48 -2.35
CA ARG A 157 -53.05 -8.07 -3.71
C ARG A 157 -53.20 -6.56 -3.87
N THR A 158 -54.31 -5.98 -3.42
CA THR A 158 -54.56 -4.54 -3.54
C THR A 158 -53.49 -3.72 -2.82
N LYS A 159 -53.12 -4.13 -1.59
CA LYS A 159 -52.02 -3.50 -0.83
C LYS A 159 -50.68 -3.65 -1.55
N CYS A 160 -50.38 -4.84 -2.07
CA CYS A 160 -49.15 -5.10 -2.81
C CYS A 160 -49.05 -4.27 -4.11
N LEU A 161 -50.16 -4.09 -4.83
CA LEU A 161 -50.21 -3.24 -6.02
C LEU A 161 -49.98 -1.75 -5.70
N ALA A 162 -50.48 -1.27 -4.56
CA ALA A 162 -50.20 0.07 -4.10
C ALA A 162 -48.71 0.24 -3.76
N GLN A 163 -48.12 -0.74 -3.07
CA GLN A 163 -46.69 -0.74 -2.75
C GLN A 163 -45.80 -0.84 -3.99
N CYS A 164 -46.16 -1.67 -4.98
CA CYS A 164 -45.46 -1.77 -6.26
C CYS A 164 -45.27 -0.40 -6.93
N LYS A 165 -46.31 0.45 -6.89
CA LYS A 165 -46.25 1.82 -7.44
C LYS A 165 -45.34 2.75 -6.62
N VAL A 166 -45.37 2.64 -5.30
CA VAL A 166 -44.48 3.41 -4.41
C VAL A 166 -43.03 3.04 -4.67
N ASP A 167 -42.75 1.74 -4.77
CA ASP A 167 -41.44 1.18 -5.05
C ASP A 167 -40.93 1.62 -6.44
N ALA A 168 -41.79 1.55 -7.46
CA ALA A 168 -41.50 2.01 -8.82
C ALA A 168 -41.09 3.49 -8.87
N ASN A 169 -41.83 4.34 -8.16
CA ASN A 169 -41.58 5.79 -8.11
C ASN A 169 -40.26 6.13 -7.39
N SER A 170 -39.93 5.40 -6.33
CA SER A 170 -38.72 5.62 -5.53
C SER A 170 -37.43 5.30 -6.29
N LEU A 171 -37.47 4.31 -7.19
CA LEU A 171 -36.27 3.81 -7.89
C LEU A 171 -35.94 4.54 -9.20
N MET A 172 -36.74 5.53 -9.62
CA MET A 172 -36.56 6.30 -10.88
C MET A 172 -36.32 5.40 -12.12
N ALA A 173 -36.87 4.18 -12.13
CA ALA A 173 -36.64 3.20 -13.19
C ALA A 173 -37.65 3.36 -14.33
N ILE A 174 -37.17 3.39 -15.58
CA ILE A 174 -37.92 3.82 -16.78
C ILE A 174 -39.16 2.95 -17.10
N ASN A 175 -39.24 1.69 -16.66
CA ASN A 175 -40.26 0.72 -17.12
C ASN A 175 -41.12 0.06 -16.03
N HIS A 176 -40.94 0.40 -14.74
CA HIS A 176 -41.55 -0.36 -13.64
C HIS A 176 -43.08 -0.22 -13.54
N ASP A 177 -43.67 0.87 -14.03
CA ASP A 177 -45.13 1.08 -14.05
C ASP A 177 -45.85 0.12 -15.03
N VAL A 178 -45.14 -0.28 -16.09
CA VAL A 178 -45.58 -1.33 -17.02
C VAL A 178 -45.41 -2.71 -16.37
N ASP A 179 -44.31 -2.91 -15.65
CA ASP A 179 -44.03 -4.16 -14.94
C ASP A 179 -45.01 -4.41 -13.79
N CYS A 180 -45.40 -3.38 -13.02
CA CYS A 180 -46.45 -3.48 -11.99
C CYS A 180 -47.82 -3.88 -12.56
N LYS A 181 -48.08 -3.60 -13.86
CA LYS A 181 -49.32 -4.03 -14.53
C LYS A 181 -49.22 -5.47 -15.04
N LYS A 182 -48.05 -5.89 -15.52
CA LYS A 182 -47.83 -7.20 -16.15
C LYS A 182 -47.48 -8.29 -15.14
N ASN A 183 -46.53 -8.01 -14.24
CA ASN A 183 -46.02 -8.89 -13.20
C ASN A 183 -45.84 -8.09 -11.88
N PRO A 184 -46.92 -7.85 -11.13
CA PRO A 184 -46.83 -7.02 -9.93
C PRO A 184 -45.99 -7.69 -8.84
N GLU A 185 -44.99 -6.99 -8.35
CA GLU A 185 -44.14 -7.39 -7.22
C GLU A 185 -43.98 -6.21 -6.26
N GLN A 186 -43.72 -6.49 -4.99
CA GLN A 186 -43.41 -5.45 -4.00
C GLN A 186 -42.08 -5.76 -3.34
N MET A 187 -41.37 -4.73 -2.92
CA MET A 187 -40.21 -4.85 -2.06
C MET A 187 -40.65 -5.24 -0.64
N VAL A 188 -40.08 -6.33 -0.12
CA VAL A 188 -40.29 -6.75 1.27
C VAL A 188 -38.96 -6.96 1.97
N ASP A 189 -38.87 -6.42 3.18
CA ASP A 189 -37.73 -6.67 4.04
C ASP A 189 -37.75 -8.10 4.55
N LYS A 190 -36.60 -8.76 4.45
CA LYS A 190 -36.42 -10.14 4.85
C LYS A 190 -35.01 -10.36 5.34
N THR A 191 -34.89 -11.08 6.44
CA THR A 191 -33.61 -11.64 6.86
C THR A 191 -33.30 -12.90 6.05
N ILE A 192 -32.21 -12.87 5.30
CA ILE A 192 -31.70 -14.05 4.57
C ILE A 192 -30.38 -14.51 5.17
N LYS A 193 -30.05 -15.80 4.99
CA LYS A 193 -28.74 -16.32 5.36
C LYS A 193 -27.83 -16.29 4.14
N VAL A 194 -26.71 -15.59 4.24
CA VAL A 194 -25.69 -15.50 3.20
C VAL A 194 -24.37 -16.08 3.70
N TYR A 195 -23.63 -16.70 2.78
CA TYR A 195 -22.28 -17.16 3.07
C TYR A 195 -21.31 -15.98 3.04
N LYS A 196 -20.72 -15.66 4.18
CA LYS A 196 -19.63 -14.70 4.32
C LYS A 196 -18.30 -15.42 4.10
N PRO A 197 -17.43 -14.92 3.21
CA PRO A 197 -16.07 -15.43 3.08
C PRO A 197 -15.32 -15.32 4.41
N SER A 198 -14.37 -16.24 4.63
CA SER A 198 -13.45 -16.15 5.75
C SER A 198 -12.74 -14.78 5.79
N PRO A 199 -12.58 -14.15 6.97
CA PRO A 199 -11.89 -12.86 7.10
C PRO A 199 -10.50 -12.86 6.47
N VAL A 200 -9.77 -13.98 6.58
CA VAL A 200 -8.44 -14.16 6.02
C VAL A 200 -8.47 -14.13 4.49
N PHE A 201 -9.39 -14.89 3.87
CA PHE A 201 -9.52 -14.94 2.41
C PHE A 201 -10.06 -13.63 1.85
N ALA A 202 -10.98 -12.98 2.57
CA ALA A 202 -11.48 -11.66 2.23
C ALA A 202 -10.35 -10.62 2.23
N ALA A 203 -9.52 -10.59 3.29
CA ALA A 203 -8.38 -9.68 3.38
C ALA A 203 -7.36 -9.90 2.27
N LEU A 204 -6.99 -11.16 1.98
CA LEU A 204 -6.11 -11.48 0.85
C LEU A 204 -6.70 -11.02 -0.48
N ARG A 205 -7.97 -11.35 -0.75
CA ARG A 205 -8.64 -10.97 -2.00
C ARG A 205 -8.63 -9.46 -2.19
N THR A 206 -9.14 -8.71 -1.22
CA THR A 206 -9.24 -7.25 -1.29
C THR A 206 -7.86 -6.61 -1.41
N GLY A 207 -6.92 -6.99 -0.54
CA GLY A 207 -5.58 -6.42 -0.53
C GLY A 207 -4.79 -6.70 -1.81
N LEU A 208 -4.94 -7.89 -2.41
CA LEU A 208 -4.31 -8.23 -3.68
C LEU A 208 -4.90 -7.43 -4.85
N THR A 209 -6.24 -7.39 -4.96
CA THR A 209 -6.91 -6.68 -6.07
C THR A 209 -6.74 -5.17 -6.00
N GLU A 210 -6.81 -4.59 -4.81
CA GLU A 210 -6.66 -3.14 -4.64
C GLU A 210 -5.19 -2.71 -4.65
N GLY A 211 -4.29 -3.54 -4.13
CA GLY A 211 -2.88 -3.22 -4.02
C GLY A 211 -2.21 -3.00 -5.37
N PHE A 212 -2.66 -3.69 -6.44
CA PHE A 212 -2.21 -3.38 -7.79
C PHE A 212 -2.43 -1.93 -8.18
N TRP A 213 -3.51 -1.29 -7.73
CA TRP A 213 -3.86 0.09 -8.07
C TRP A 213 -3.30 1.11 -7.09
N LYS A 214 -3.21 0.73 -5.81
CA LYS A 214 -2.78 1.64 -4.72
C LYS A 214 -1.27 1.69 -4.54
N ALA A 215 -0.55 0.62 -4.88
CA ALA A 215 0.89 0.56 -4.65
C ALA A 215 1.67 1.32 -5.72
N PRO A 216 2.91 1.76 -5.41
CA PRO A 216 3.83 2.31 -6.39
C PRO A 216 4.08 1.37 -7.58
N MET A 217 4.39 1.94 -8.74
CA MET A 217 4.66 1.19 -9.97
C MET A 217 5.78 0.15 -9.81
N SER A 218 6.78 0.44 -8.96
CA SER A 218 7.91 -0.46 -8.66
C SER A 218 7.47 -1.83 -8.11
N VAL A 219 6.31 -1.90 -7.45
CA VAL A 219 5.80 -3.13 -6.83
C VAL A 219 4.42 -3.56 -7.34
N ALA A 220 3.75 -2.73 -8.16
CA ALA A 220 2.44 -3.03 -8.74
C ALA A 220 2.43 -4.38 -9.49
N GLY A 221 3.48 -4.67 -10.28
CA GLY A 221 3.61 -5.94 -10.99
C GLY A 221 3.61 -7.16 -10.06
N THR A 222 4.17 -7.03 -8.85
CA THR A 222 4.14 -8.09 -7.83
C THR A 222 2.72 -8.37 -7.36
N TYR A 223 1.91 -7.34 -7.12
CA TYR A 223 0.49 -7.50 -6.79
C TYR A 223 -0.28 -8.22 -7.91
N ALA A 224 -0.10 -7.80 -9.16
CA ALA A 224 -0.73 -8.47 -10.31
C ALA A 224 -0.35 -9.96 -10.39
N ALA A 225 0.93 -10.28 -10.19
CA ALA A 225 1.43 -11.66 -10.17
C ALA A 225 0.80 -12.47 -9.04
N TYR A 226 0.70 -11.90 -7.82
CA TYR A 226 0.09 -12.58 -6.68
C TYR A 226 -1.42 -12.74 -6.82
N THR A 227 -2.13 -11.72 -7.30
CA THR A 227 -3.56 -11.80 -7.63
C THR A 227 -3.80 -12.96 -8.59
N SER A 228 -3.00 -13.08 -9.65
CA SER A 228 -3.09 -14.18 -10.61
C SER A 228 -2.77 -15.54 -9.97
N LYS A 229 -1.71 -15.61 -9.15
CA LYS A 229 -1.26 -16.82 -8.45
C LYS A 229 -2.34 -17.37 -7.51
N TYR A 230 -3.04 -16.51 -6.80
CA TYR A 230 -4.03 -16.88 -5.78
C TYR A 230 -5.48 -16.79 -6.25
N ALA A 231 -5.75 -16.36 -7.49
CA ALA A 231 -7.09 -16.11 -8.01
C ALA A 231 -8.05 -17.29 -7.80
N LYS A 232 -7.60 -18.50 -8.17
CA LYS A 232 -8.43 -19.72 -8.07
C LYS A 232 -8.80 -20.08 -6.63
N VAL A 233 -7.84 -20.02 -5.70
CA VAL A 233 -8.09 -20.41 -4.29
C VAL A 233 -8.87 -19.36 -3.52
N LEU A 234 -8.75 -18.09 -3.91
CA LEU A 234 -9.48 -16.98 -3.30
C LEU A 234 -10.79 -16.63 -4.02
N SER A 235 -11.17 -17.39 -5.05
CA SER A 235 -12.32 -17.13 -5.91
C SER A 235 -12.38 -15.68 -6.40
N ILE A 236 -11.24 -15.17 -6.88
CA ILE A 236 -11.14 -13.85 -7.50
C ILE A 236 -11.65 -13.99 -8.93
N PRO A 237 -12.65 -13.18 -9.36
CA PRO A 237 -13.15 -13.25 -10.72
C PRO A 237 -12.09 -12.77 -11.70
N ASP A 238 -12.06 -13.36 -12.91
CA ASP A 238 -11.10 -13.01 -13.96
C ASP A 238 -11.13 -11.51 -14.32
N THR A 239 -12.29 -10.87 -14.18
CA THR A 239 -12.47 -9.42 -14.39
C THR A 239 -11.76 -8.55 -13.35
N ALA A 240 -11.43 -9.10 -12.17
CA ALA A 240 -10.66 -8.42 -11.13
C ALA A 240 -9.16 -8.77 -11.18
N VAL A 241 -8.77 -9.79 -11.94
CA VAL A 241 -7.35 -10.13 -12.15
C VAL A 241 -6.79 -9.17 -13.19
N THR A 242 -5.87 -8.29 -12.78
CA THR A 242 -5.28 -7.23 -13.63
C THR A 242 -4.23 -7.76 -14.62
N GLY A 243 -4.53 -8.89 -15.28
CA GLY A 243 -3.70 -9.60 -16.25
C GLY A 243 -3.69 -9.00 -17.67
N VAL A 244 -2.99 -9.67 -18.59
CA VAL A 244 -2.95 -9.30 -20.02
C VAL A 244 -4.36 -9.23 -20.64
N ASN A 245 -5.27 -10.14 -20.28
CA ASN A 245 -6.66 -10.11 -20.73
C ASN A 245 -7.42 -8.88 -20.22
N TYR A 246 -7.12 -8.44 -18.99
CA TYR A 246 -7.69 -7.19 -18.46
C TYR A 246 -7.28 -6.00 -19.30
N VAL A 247 -6.00 -5.91 -19.67
CA VAL A 247 -5.46 -4.84 -20.54
C VAL A 247 -6.15 -4.85 -21.91
N LYS A 248 -6.40 -6.03 -22.49
CA LYS A 248 -7.16 -6.16 -23.75
C LYS A 248 -8.58 -5.59 -23.63
N THR A 249 -9.33 -6.01 -22.62
CA THR A 249 -10.69 -5.50 -22.38
C THR A 249 -10.70 -4.00 -22.11
N TRP A 250 -9.71 -3.51 -21.36
CA TRP A 250 -9.53 -2.08 -21.10
C TRP A 250 -9.31 -1.28 -22.40
N ALA A 251 -8.38 -1.71 -23.24
CA ALA A 251 -8.08 -1.05 -24.52
C ALA A 251 -9.32 -1.06 -25.45
N ALA A 252 -10.01 -2.20 -25.57
CA ALA A 252 -11.23 -2.32 -26.36
C ALA A 252 -12.34 -1.38 -25.87
N LYS A 253 -12.50 -1.22 -24.54
CA LYS A 253 -13.46 -0.28 -23.95
C LYS A 253 -13.17 1.17 -24.35
N HIS A 254 -11.90 1.60 -24.30
CA HIS A 254 -11.52 2.96 -24.71
C HIS A 254 -11.69 3.17 -26.21
N LYS A 255 -11.40 2.13 -27.02
CA LYS A 255 -11.63 2.17 -28.47
C LYS A 255 -13.10 2.37 -28.80
N ALA A 256 -13.99 1.59 -28.16
CA ALA A 256 -15.43 1.72 -28.33
C ALA A 256 -15.96 3.09 -27.89
N ALA A 257 -15.39 3.65 -26.82
CA ALA A 257 -15.72 4.98 -26.32
C ALA A 257 -15.08 6.14 -27.10
N LYS A 258 -14.22 5.85 -28.10
CA LYS A 258 -13.41 6.84 -28.83
C LYS A 258 -12.61 7.77 -27.89
N SER A 259 -12.18 7.25 -26.75
CA SER A 259 -11.44 8.03 -25.75
C SER A 259 -9.94 7.74 -25.81
N SER A 260 -9.13 8.70 -25.36
CA SER A 260 -7.70 8.48 -25.16
C SER A 260 -7.46 7.48 -24.04
N LEU A 261 -6.29 6.82 -24.09
CA LEU A 261 -5.86 5.91 -23.03
C LEU A 261 -5.32 6.74 -21.84
N PRO A 262 -5.83 6.51 -20.61
CA PRO A 262 -5.25 7.10 -19.42
C PRO A 262 -3.78 6.70 -19.27
N GLY A 263 -2.85 7.68 -19.29
CA GLY A 263 -1.41 7.43 -19.32
C GLY A 263 -0.93 6.65 -18.09
N GLY A 264 -1.51 6.87 -16.91
CA GLY A 264 -1.16 6.13 -15.70
C GLY A 264 -1.54 4.68 -15.68
N GLN A 265 -2.73 4.38 -16.17
CA GLN A 265 -3.15 2.99 -16.33
C GLN A 265 -2.25 2.31 -17.36
N LEU A 266 -1.99 2.99 -18.49
CA LEU A 266 -1.07 2.50 -19.50
C LEU A 266 0.33 2.22 -18.91
N PHE A 267 0.93 3.18 -18.22
CA PHE A 267 2.27 3.02 -17.65
C PHE A 267 2.30 1.90 -16.60
N ARG A 268 1.27 1.79 -15.76
CA ARG A 268 1.11 0.67 -14.82
C ARG A 268 1.06 -0.68 -15.54
N PHE A 269 0.33 -0.79 -16.65
CA PHE A 269 0.30 -2.01 -17.45
C PHE A 269 1.65 -2.29 -18.11
N CYS A 270 2.31 -1.26 -18.65
CA CYS A 270 3.61 -1.39 -19.30
C CYS A 270 4.69 -1.89 -18.34
N THR A 271 4.71 -1.36 -17.11
CA THR A 271 5.65 -1.78 -16.07
C THR A 271 5.36 -3.20 -15.59
N ALA A 272 4.08 -3.57 -15.41
CA ALA A 272 3.68 -4.89 -14.94
C ALA A 272 3.85 -6.00 -16.00
N TRP A 273 3.55 -5.71 -17.27
CA TRP A 273 3.41 -6.73 -18.33
C TRP A 273 4.38 -6.57 -19.50
N LYS A 274 5.44 -5.76 -19.33
CA LYS A 274 6.62 -5.57 -20.22
C LYS A 274 6.55 -6.29 -21.57
N GLY A 275 6.44 -5.54 -22.65
CA GLY A 275 6.44 -6.06 -24.03
C GLY A 275 5.13 -6.72 -24.48
N LYS A 276 4.19 -7.03 -23.56
CA LYS A 276 2.88 -7.58 -23.91
C LYS A 276 1.79 -6.53 -24.15
N VAL A 277 2.01 -5.29 -23.72
CA VAL A 277 1.01 -4.21 -23.82
C VAL A 277 0.96 -3.62 -25.22
N ASP A 278 2.12 -3.26 -25.81
CA ASP A 278 2.16 -2.65 -27.14
C ASP A 278 1.54 -3.50 -28.26
N PRO A 279 1.68 -4.84 -28.28
CA PRO A 279 0.94 -5.69 -29.22
C PRO A 279 -0.58 -5.58 -29.06
N ILE A 280 -1.10 -5.49 -27.82
CA ILE A 280 -2.53 -5.30 -27.56
C ILE A 280 -2.99 -3.96 -28.11
N LEU A 281 -2.26 -2.89 -27.82
CA LEU A 281 -2.61 -1.54 -28.29
C LEU A 281 -2.59 -1.44 -29.81
N SER A 282 -1.63 -2.12 -30.44
CA SER A 282 -1.53 -2.19 -31.90
C SER A 282 -2.73 -2.93 -32.50
N ALA A 283 -3.14 -4.05 -31.90
CA ALA A 283 -4.31 -4.81 -32.34
C ALA A 283 -5.63 -4.03 -32.21
N GLU A 284 -5.76 -3.18 -31.18
CA GLU A 284 -6.92 -2.30 -30.99
C GLU A 284 -6.82 -0.98 -31.79
N GLY A 285 -5.72 -0.78 -32.54
CA GLY A 285 -5.51 0.37 -33.41
C GLY A 285 -5.24 1.69 -32.68
N PHE A 286 -4.59 1.64 -31.52
CA PHE A 286 -4.03 2.83 -30.87
C PHE A 286 -2.65 3.15 -31.44
N SER A 287 -2.28 4.43 -31.45
CA SER A 287 -0.91 4.90 -31.75
C SER A 287 -0.06 5.07 -30.49
N THR A 288 -0.68 5.32 -29.33
CA THR A 288 0.00 5.43 -28.02
C THR A 288 0.72 4.13 -27.66
N ARG A 289 1.94 4.21 -27.16
CA ARG A 289 2.79 3.05 -26.78
C ARG A 289 3.33 3.20 -25.37
N CYS A 290 3.87 2.11 -24.85
CA CYS A 290 4.56 2.10 -23.57
C CYS A 290 5.72 3.12 -23.56
N PRO A 291 5.94 3.83 -22.43
CA PRO A 291 7.06 4.74 -22.28
C PRO A 291 8.40 4.04 -22.53
N VAL A 292 9.22 4.64 -23.39
CA VAL A 292 10.59 4.22 -23.65
C VAL A 292 11.53 5.08 -22.81
N PHE A 293 12.52 4.45 -22.19
CA PHE A 293 13.52 5.12 -21.36
C PHE A 293 14.91 4.89 -21.95
N LYS A 294 15.76 5.90 -21.86
CA LYS A 294 17.20 5.75 -22.03
C LYS A 294 17.80 5.27 -20.72
N ASN A 295 18.65 4.25 -20.76
CA ASN A 295 19.40 3.84 -19.58
C ASN A 295 20.67 4.70 -19.47
N PHE A 296 20.89 5.29 -18.32
CA PHE A 296 22.15 5.93 -17.94
C PHE A 296 22.86 5.07 -16.91
N VAL A 297 24.12 4.73 -17.16
CA VAL A 297 24.95 3.98 -16.20
C VAL A 297 25.88 4.96 -15.51
N ASP A 298 25.67 5.15 -14.21
CA ASP A 298 26.59 5.94 -13.39
C ASP A 298 27.90 5.17 -13.24
N LYS A 299 28.99 5.78 -13.74
CA LYS A 299 30.30 5.12 -13.76
C LYS A 299 30.88 4.94 -12.35
N ARG A 300 30.45 5.76 -11.38
CA ARG A 300 30.98 5.83 -10.02
C ARG A 300 30.57 4.60 -9.18
N ASP A 301 29.34 4.14 -9.32
CA ASP A 301 28.76 3.05 -8.52
C ASP A 301 28.10 1.93 -9.35
N LYS A 302 28.11 2.05 -10.68
CA LYS A 302 27.46 1.13 -11.65
C LYS A 302 25.93 1.08 -11.55
N GLN A 303 25.31 2.03 -10.85
CA GLN A 303 23.85 2.13 -10.82
C GLN A 303 23.31 2.51 -12.21
N VAL A 304 22.19 1.91 -12.57
CA VAL A 304 21.50 2.16 -13.83
C VAL A 304 20.23 2.96 -13.55
N TYR A 305 20.16 4.18 -14.09
CA TYR A 305 19.02 5.08 -13.96
C TYR A 305 18.27 5.17 -15.28
N LYS A 306 16.93 5.19 -15.21
CA LYS A 306 16.10 5.53 -16.37
C LYS A 306 16.05 7.03 -16.57
N VAL A 307 16.24 7.45 -17.82
CA VAL A 307 16.21 8.83 -18.27
C VAL A 307 15.11 8.98 -19.31
N LYS A 308 14.33 10.06 -19.19
CA LYS A 308 13.29 10.41 -20.15
C LYS A 308 13.28 11.91 -20.40
N GLU A 309 13.10 12.29 -21.66
CA GLU A 309 12.85 13.67 -22.03
C GLU A 309 11.40 14.06 -21.72
N ILE A 310 11.23 15.14 -20.96
CA ILE A 310 9.93 15.69 -20.57
C ILE A 310 10.03 17.21 -20.67
N GLY A 311 9.20 17.82 -21.51
CA GLY A 311 9.23 19.28 -21.72
C GLY A 311 10.59 19.81 -22.20
N GLY A 312 11.33 19.03 -22.99
CA GLY A 312 12.66 19.40 -23.50
C GLY A 312 13.81 19.25 -22.49
N VAL A 313 13.53 18.70 -21.29
CA VAL A 313 14.54 18.43 -20.26
C VAL A 313 14.67 16.91 -20.08
N ASN A 314 15.89 16.40 -20.00
CA ASN A 314 16.14 14.98 -19.76
C ASN A 314 16.23 14.70 -18.25
N TRP A 315 15.21 14.04 -17.71
CA TRP A 315 15.08 13.78 -16.28
C TRP A 315 15.50 12.36 -15.91
N PHE A 316 16.15 12.21 -14.76
CA PHE A 316 16.09 10.95 -14.02
C PHE A 316 14.64 10.73 -13.55
N VAL A 317 14.00 9.71 -14.10
CA VAL A 317 12.62 9.35 -13.71
C VAL A 317 12.58 8.47 -12.46
N GLU A 318 13.73 8.18 -11.87
CA GLU A 318 13.91 7.54 -10.57
C GLU A 318 14.69 8.47 -9.61
N ASN A 319 14.50 8.32 -8.31
CA ASN A 319 15.30 9.06 -7.32
C ASN A 319 16.77 8.61 -7.39
N LEU A 320 17.70 9.54 -7.18
CA LEU A 320 19.13 9.20 -7.10
C LEU A 320 19.39 8.22 -5.95
N ASN A 321 20.27 7.26 -6.18
CA ASN A 321 20.64 6.22 -5.21
C ASN A 321 22.15 6.01 -5.15
N TYR A 322 22.90 7.10 -5.31
CA TYR A 322 24.36 7.16 -5.19
C TYR A 322 24.79 7.23 -3.73
N ASP A 323 25.71 6.38 -3.30
CA ASP A 323 26.26 6.43 -1.94
C ASP A 323 27.33 7.54 -1.83
N ALA A 324 26.92 8.71 -1.33
CA ALA A 324 27.84 9.83 -1.11
C ALA A 324 28.81 9.61 0.07
N LYS A 325 28.74 8.45 0.76
CA LYS A 325 29.43 8.10 2.01
C LYS A 325 29.01 8.96 3.19
N ASP A 326 29.14 10.27 3.07
CA ASP A 326 28.71 11.28 4.02
C ASP A 326 27.47 12.02 3.52
N GLY A 327 26.60 12.44 4.44
CA GLY A 327 25.42 13.24 4.11
C GLY A 327 24.38 12.51 3.25
N SER A 328 24.42 11.17 3.17
CA SER A 328 23.35 10.39 2.53
C SER A 328 22.97 9.15 3.31
N MET A 329 21.70 8.74 3.24
CA MET A 329 21.19 7.59 3.99
C MET A 329 19.98 6.93 3.32
N CYS A 330 19.74 5.66 3.66
CA CYS A 330 18.47 4.99 3.39
C CYS A 330 17.42 5.39 4.42
N TYR A 331 16.16 5.48 4.00
CA TYR A 331 15.04 5.63 4.93
C TYR A 331 15.05 4.51 5.99
N ASP A 332 14.91 4.86 7.26
CA ASP A 332 15.06 3.98 8.44
C ASP A 332 16.37 3.19 8.52
N ARG A 333 17.40 3.59 7.75
CA ARG A 333 18.67 2.87 7.61
C ARG A 333 18.51 1.42 7.11
N ASP A 334 17.46 1.16 6.33
CA ASP A 334 17.22 -0.13 5.68
C ASP A 334 17.62 -0.07 4.19
N ASP A 335 18.61 -0.87 3.78
CA ASP A 335 19.08 -0.96 2.39
C ASP A 335 17.96 -1.32 1.40
N GLY A 336 16.94 -2.05 1.86
CA GLY A 336 15.74 -2.36 1.07
C GLY A 336 14.96 -1.11 0.68
N ASN A 337 14.97 -0.08 1.53
CA ASN A 337 14.32 1.19 1.25
C ASN A 337 15.12 2.00 0.22
N CYS A 338 16.45 2.00 0.27
CA CYS A 338 17.28 2.61 -0.78
C CYS A 338 16.98 2.03 -2.17
N LYS A 339 16.84 0.69 -2.27
CA LYS A 339 16.49 0.02 -3.54
C LYS A 339 15.11 0.39 -4.07
N THR A 340 14.20 0.78 -3.18
CA THR A 340 12.80 1.06 -3.51
C THR A 340 12.57 2.54 -3.80
N PHE A 341 13.15 3.41 -2.98
CA PHE A 341 12.86 4.85 -2.92
C PHE A 341 14.05 5.72 -3.34
N GLY A 342 15.23 5.14 -3.55
CA GLY A 342 16.48 5.90 -3.64
C GLY A 342 17.00 6.34 -2.27
N ARG A 343 18.10 7.08 -2.28
CA ARG A 343 18.73 7.64 -1.09
C ARG A 343 18.16 9.02 -0.77
N LEU A 344 18.26 9.37 0.51
CA LEU A 344 18.03 10.73 1.00
C LEU A 344 19.39 11.39 1.26
N TYR A 345 19.50 12.68 0.97
CA TYR A 345 20.73 13.46 1.01
C TYR A 345 20.54 14.73 1.81
N THR A 346 21.55 15.17 2.55
CA THR A 346 21.65 16.57 3.01
C THR A 346 21.79 17.50 1.81
N GLN A 347 21.52 18.80 1.98
CA GLN A 347 21.62 19.73 0.87
C GLN A 347 23.04 19.79 0.29
N GLU A 348 24.06 19.79 1.15
CA GLU A 348 25.47 19.82 0.73
C GLU A 348 25.86 18.56 -0.05
N ALA A 349 25.39 17.38 0.38
CA ALA A 349 25.59 16.16 -0.38
C ALA A 349 24.82 16.19 -1.71
N ALA A 350 23.59 16.70 -1.71
CA ALA A 350 22.73 16.75 -2.90
C ALA A 350 23.35 17.57 -4.04
N LYS A 351 23.99 18.71 -3.74
CA LYS A 351 24.65 19.58 -4.72
C LYS A 351 25.76 18.89 -5.52
N THR A 352 26.39 17.85 -4.95
CA THR A 352 27.50 17.13 -5.59
C THR A 352 27.16 15.68 -5.93
N ALA A 353 25.93 15.24 -5.62
CA ALA A 353 25.55 13.83 -5.77
C ALA A 353 25.26 13.44 -7.24
N CYS A 354 24.77 14.35 -8.08
CA CYS A 354 24.49 14.04 -9.47
C CYS A 354 25.77 13.74 -10.27
N PRO A 355 25.73 12.80 -11.23
CA PRO A 355 26.90 12.42 -12.03
C PRO A 355 27.23 13.46 -13.10
N ASP A 356 28.46 13.42 -13.62
CA ASP A 356 28.90 14.32 -14.70
C ASP A 356 27.92 14.38 -15.88
N GLY A 357 27.65 15.60 -16.34
CA GLY A 357 26.65 15.89 -17.39
C GLY A 357 25.21 15.98 -16.87
N TYR A 358 25.01 15.78 -15.56
CA TYR A 358 23.76 16.00 -14.85
C TYR A 358 23.99 16.90 -13.64
N HIS A 359 22.95 17.63 -13.26
CA HIS A 359 22.95 18.48 -12.06
C HIS A 359 21.71 18.23 -11.21
N LEU A 360 21.74 18.72 -9.97
CA LEU A 360 20.59 18.72 -9.09
C LEU A 360 19.51 19.63 -9.67
N ALA A 361 18.30 19.12 -9.87
CA ALA A 361 17.22 19.88 -10.50
C ALA A 361 16.99 21.25 -9.82
N THR A 362 16.95 22.30 -10.62
CA THR A 362 16.64 23.66 -10.15
C THR A 362 15.13 23.85 -10.05
N ASP A 363 14.71 24.92 -9.37
CA ASP A 363 13.33 25.36 -9.31
C ASP A 363 12.76 25.65 -10.71
N ALA A 364 13.60 26.16 -11.61
CA ALA A 364 13.25 26.42 -13.00
C ALA A 364 13.02 25.11 -13.79
N ASP A 365 13.79 24.06 -13.52
CA ASP A 365 13.54 22.75 -14.16
C ASP A 365 12.22 22.17 -13.70
N TRP A 366 11.96 22.20 -12.39
CA TRP A 366 10.65 21.80 -11.85
C TRP A 366 9.51 22.62 -12.46
N LYS A 367 9.70 23.93 -12.66
CA LYS A 367 8.68 24.77 -13.30
C LYS A 367 8.41 24.37 -14.76
N LYS A 368 9.45 24.06 -15.55
CA LYS A 368 9.27 23.54 -16.93
C LYS A 368 8.49 22.24 -16.94
N LEU A 369 8.78 21.34 -15.98
CA LEU A 369 8.05 20.08 -15.83
C LEU A 369 6.57 20.32 -15.48
N GLU A 370 6.30 21.27 -14.58
CA GLU A 370 4.93 21.66 -14.21
C GLU A 370 4.17 22.28 -15.39
N ASP A 371 4.80 23.19 -16.13
CA ASP A 371 4.19 23.86 -17.28
C ASP A 371 3.87 22.85 -18.39
N TYR A 372 4.80 21.93 -18.67
CA TYR A 372 4.54 20.81 -19.57
C TYR A 372 3.38 19.94 -19.09
N ALA A 373 3.23 19.77 -17.77
CA ALA A 373 2.14 19.00 -17.21
C ALA A 373 0.77 19.68 -17.31
N GLY A 374 0.71 20.99 -17.59
CA GLY A 374 -0.52 21.80 -17.59
C GLY A 374 -0.68 22.69 -16.35
N GLY A 375 0.42 22.97 -15.64
CA GLY A 375 0.46 23.75 -14.40
C GLY A 375 0.63 22.88 -13.14
N SER A 376 0.89 23.51 -12.00
CA SER A 376 1.24 22.85 -10.72
C SER A 376 0.20 21.84 -10.24
N ARG A 377 -1.10 22.11 -10.45
CA ARG A 377 -2.21 21.21 -10.12
C ARG A 377 -2.19 19.94 -10.96
N GLU A 378 -2.08 20.10 -12.27
CA GLU A 378 -2.01 18.98 -13.20
C GLU A 378 -0.73 18.18 -12.99
N ALA A 379 0.39 18.87 -12.69
CA ALA A 379 1.65 18.24 -12.33
C ALA A 379 1.50 17.38 -11.05
N ALA A 380 0.84 17.89 -10.01
CA ALA A 380 0.57 17.11 -8.81
C ALA A 380 -0.26 15.86 -9.10
N LEU A 381 -1.29 15.97 -9.93
CA LEU A 381 -2.11 14.82 -10.34
C LEU A 381 -1.30 13.81 -11.17
N LYS A 382 -0.40 14.29 -12.04
CA LYS A 382 0.31 13.46 -13.03
C LYS A 382 1.66 12.93 -12.58
N LEU A 383 2.31 13.52 -11.58
CA LEU A 383 3.67 13.14 -11.17
C LEU A 383 3.73 12.35 -9.87
N LYS A 384 2.69 12.42 -9.02
CA LYS A 384 2.69 11.73 -7.72
C LYS A 384 2.72 10.21 -7.87
N SER A 385 3.25 9.52 -6.85
CA SER A 385 3.28 8.05 -6.82
C SER A 385 1.90 7.37 -6.86
N ASN A 386 0.87 8.06 -6.37
CA ASN A 386 -0.54 7.68 -6.45
C ASN A 386 -1.31 8.45 -7.54
N GLY A 387 -0.60 9.21 -8.38
CA GLY A 387 -1.15 10.01 -9.46
C GLY A 387 -1.34 9.22 -10.74
N SER A 388 -1.64 9.95 -11.82
CA SER A 388 -1.77 9.36 -13.16
C SER A 388 -0.43 9.09 -13.82
N ASP A 389 0.74 9.44 -13.29
CA ASP A 389 2.07 9.06 -13.84
C ASP A 389 2.18 9.14 -15.38
N ASP A 390 1.50 10.10 -16.01
CA ASP A 390 1.30 10.12 -17.47
C ASP A 390 2.64 10.34 -18.21
N TYR A 391 3.61 10.92 -17.49
CA TYR A 391 4.95 11.20 -17.99
C TYR A 391 5.95 10.11 -17.62
N ALA A 392 5.52 9.03 -16.95
CA ALA A 392 6.41 7.99 -16.45
C ALA A 392 7.53 8.57 -15.57
N PHE A 393 7.15 9.59 -14.80
CA PHE A 393 7.95 10.32 -13.83
C PHE A 393 7.22 10.17 -12.50
N THR A 394 7.63 9.19 -11.71
CA THR A 394 6.97 8.91 -10.44
C THR A 394 7.71 9.63 -9.31
N ALA A 395 7.11 10.67 -8.74
CA ALA A 395 7.54 11.26 -7.47
C ALA A 395 7.21 10.29 -6.33
N MET A 396 8.14 9.36 -6.10
CA MET A 396 7.99 8.28 -5.14
C MET A 396 7.90 8.84 -3.71
N PHE A 397 6.88 8.42 -2.94
CA PHE A 397 6.65 8.87 -1.56
C PHE A 397 7.63 8.24 -0.56
N GLY A 398 8.92 8.55 -0.73
CA GLY A 398 10.01 8.08 0.11
C GLY A 398 10.15 8.82 1.44
N GLY A 399 9.31 9.82 1.73
CA GLY A 399 9.41 10.63 2.94
C GLY A 399 10.68 11.48 3.01
N TYR A 400 11.10 11.78 4.25
CA TYR A 400 12.36 12.47 4.55
C TYR A 400 12.93 12.00 5.89
N ALA A 401 14.17 12.40 6.20
CA ALA A 401 14.72 12.31 7.55
C ALA A 401 15.12 13.69 8.08
N ASN A 402 14.81 13.98 9.34
CA ASN A 402 15.26 15.23 9.97
C ASN A 402 16.77 15.20 10.29
N LYS A 403 17.32 16.30 10.82
CA LYS A 403 18.74 16.41 11.18
C LYS A 403 19.24 15.35 12.18
N SER A 404 18.36 14.73 12.95
CA SER A 404 18.68 13.64 13.88
C SER A 404 18.57 12.25 13.22
N GLY A 405 18.26 12.19 11.92
CA GLY A 405 18.08 10.95 11.16
C GLY A 405 16.76 10.24 11.43
N VAL A 406 15.78 10.91 12.08
CA VAL A 406 14.44 10.34 12.29
C VAL A 406 13.66 10.46 11.00
N CYS A 407 13.25 9.32 10.45
CA CYS A 407 12.56 9.21 9.19
C CYS A 407 11.03 9.26 9.40
N THR A 408 10.31 9.98 8.53
CA THR A 408 8.85 10.10 8.61
C THR A 408 8.21 10.28 7.23
N THR A 409 6.88 10.19 7.15
CA THR A 409 6.05 10.41 5.94
C THR A 409 6.27 9.46 4.76
N MET A 410 6.97 8.33 4.96
CA MET A 410 7.06 7.29 3.93
C MET A 410 5.67 6.74 3.60
N GLY A 411 5.36 6.76 2.30
CA GLY A 411 4.06 6.39 1.75
C GLY A 411 3.03 7.52 1.71
N ASP A 412 3.29 8.66 2.36
CA ASP A 412 2.36 9.79 2.44
C ASP A 412 2.79 10.96 1.55
N GLY A 413 4.11 11.15 1.36
CA GLY A 413 4.64 12.21 0.49
C GLY A 413 6.12 12.10 0.20
N ALA A 414 6.60 13.02 -0.62
CA ALA A 414 7.99 13.13 -1.04
C ALA A 414 8.49 14.57 -0.96
N TYR A 415 9.78 14.70 -0.66
CA TYR A 415 10.51 15.95 -0.63
C TYR A 415 11.72 15.84 -1.55
N PHE A 416 11.92 16.84 -2.39
CA PHE A 416 13.03 16.88 -3.35
C PHE A 416 13.83 18.15 -3.16
N TRP A 417 15.14 18.02 -2.93
CA TRP A 417 16.02 19.18 -2.95
C TRP A 417 15.99 19.86 -4.32
N THR A 418 16.08 21.19 -4.32
CA THR A 418 16.49 21.97 -5.49
C THR A 418 17.92 22.48 -5.30
N ALA A 419 18.61 22.79 -6.39
CA ALA A 419 19.93 23.45 -6.32
C ALA A 419 19.84 24.87 -5.74
N ASP A 420 18.66 25.49 -5.79
CA ASP A 420 18.38 26.81 -5.27
C ASP A 420 18.48 26.90 -3.74
N VAL A 421 18.98 28.04 -3.27
CA VAL A 421 19.01 28.45 -1.87
C VAL A 421 18.09 29.64 -1.64
N ASP A 422 17.54 29.74 -0.43
CA ASP A 422 16.75 30.90 0.00
C ASP A 422 17.65 31.96 0.67
N THR A 423 17.13 33.16 0.91
CA THR A 423 17.92 34.31 1.42
C THR A 423 18.61 34.04 2.76
N ASP A 424 18.06 33.13 3.55
CA ASP A 424 18.52 32.81 4.90
C ASP A 424 19.50 31.63 4.94
N SER A 425 20.13 31.29 3.81
CA SER A 425 21.02 30.11 3.65
C SER A 425 20.35 28.77 3.91
N ARG A 426 19.02 28.73 3.93
CA ARG A 426 18.24 27.51 3.98
C ARG A 426 18.09 26.93 2.57
N GLY A 427 17.93 25.61 2.49
CA GLY A 427 17.69 24.97 1.21
C GLY A 427 16.24 25.10 0.76
N LYS A 428 16.01 25.15 -0.54
CA LYS A 428 14.67 25.08 -1.13
C LYS A 428 14.35 23.65 -1.56
N ALA A 429 13.12 23.23 -1.35
CA ALA A 429 12.67 21.88 -1.68
C ALA A 429 11.27 21.89 -2.30
N ARG A 430 11.04 20.98 -3.24
CA ARG A 430 9.72 20.69 -3.81
C ARG A 430 9.03 19.57 -3.04
N THR A 431 7.73 19.72 -2.82
CA THR A 431 6.93 18.76 -2.04
C THR A 431 5.74 18.24 -2.82
N MET A 432 5.48 16.95 -2.66
CA MET A 432 4.33 16.28 -3.25
C MET A 432 3.76 15.27 -2.26
N PHE A 433 2.62 15.58 -1.65
CA PHE A 433 1.90 14.68 -0.76
C PHE A 433 0.65 14.08 -1.39
N ALA A 434 0.21 12.93 -0.88
CA ALA A 434 -1.02 12.28 -1.29
C ALA A 434 -2.26 13.19 -1.19
N SER A 435 -2.30 14.08 -0.18
CA SER A 435 -3.41 15.00 0.10
C SER A 435 -3.35 16.31 -0.69
N ASP A 436 -2.18 16.70 -1.19
CA ASP A 436 -2.01 18.04 -1.76
C ASP A 436 -2.70 18.15 -3.11
N LYS A 437 -3.16 19.36 -3.45
CA LYS A 437 -3.76 19.64 -4.76
C LYS A 437 -2.73 20.06 -5.79
N ASP A 438 -1.59 20.59 -5.36
CA ASP A 438 -0.58 21.22 -6.20
C ASP A 438 0.83 20.74 -5.82
N VAL A 439 1.82 20.96 -6.69
CA VAL A 439 3.24 20.78 -6.34
C VAL A 439 3.65 21.94 -5.45
N GLY A 440 4.09 21.63 -4.24
CA GLY A 440 4.50 22.63 -3.25
C GLY A 440 5.97 23.01 -3.36
N SER A 441 6.31 24.15 -2.76
CA SER A 441 7.68 24.62 -2.54
C SER A 441 7.81 25.07 -1.10
N ILE A 442 8.87 24.65 -0.42
CA ILE A 442 9.14 24.99 0.98
C ILE A 442 10.63 25.27 1.18
N THR A 443 10.92 25.94 2.29
CA THR A 443 12.29 26.21 2.74
C THR A 443 12.64 25.26 3.90
N VAL A 444 13.71 24.49 3.77
CA VAL A 444 14.07 23.38 4.68
C VAL A 444 15.45 23.62 5.28
N ASP A 445 15.66 23.15 6.51
CA ASP A 445 16.99 23.12 7.13
C ASP A 445 17.93 22.25 6.27
N PRO A 446 19.10 22.77 5.84
CA PRO A 446 20.00 22.06 4.93
C PRO A 446 20.55 20.74 5.48
N SER A 447 20.43 20.54 6.80
CA SER A 447 20.84 19.33 7.53
C SER A 447 19.83 18.18 7.41
N PHE A 448 18.65 18.41 6.82
CA PHE A 448 17.65 17.36 6.60
C PHE A 448 18.01 16.50 5.40
N TYR A 449 17.54 15.26 5.39
CA TYR A 449 17.79 14.32 4.32
C TYR A 449 16.55 14.20 3.43
N LEU A 450 16.63 14.71 2.20
CA LEU A 450 15.56 14.69 1.19
C LEU A 450 16.01 13.94 -0.06
N ALA A 451 15.07 13.54 -0.92
CA ALA A 451 15.40 12.87 -2.17
C ALA A 451 16.01 13.83 -3.20
N VAL A 452 16.75 13.28 -4.16
CA VAL A 452 17.38 14.02 -5.26
C VAL A 452 16.87 13.56 -6.61
N ARG A 453 16.61 14.52 -7.50
CA ARG A 453 16.34 14.30 -8.92
C ARG A 453 17.41 15.01 -9.75
N CYS A 454 18.09 14.24 -10.59
CA CYS A 454 19.09 14.77 -11.50
C CYS A 454 18.47 15.03 -12.87
N VAL A 455 18.91 16.12 -13.50
CA VAL A 455 18.50 16.55 -14.85
C VAL A 455 19.73 16.74 -15.71
N ALA A 456 19.63 16.42 -17.00
CA ALA A 456 20.76 16.56 -17.91
C ALA A 456 20.99 18.04 -18.26
N GLY A 457 22.25 18.44 -18.30
CA GLY A 457 22.69 19.81 -18.54
C GLY A 457 23.85 20.16 -17.61
N ALA A 458 24.72 21.08 -18.04
CA ALA A 458 25.65 21.73 -17.13
C ALA A 458 24.88 22.79 -16.32
N GLU A 459 25.24 22.98 -15.05
CA GLU A 459 24.84 24.16 -14.28
C GLU A 459 25.32 25.46 -14.92
#